data_AF-A0A2E7KUX0-F1
#
_entry.id   AF-A0A2E7KUX0-F1
#
_cell.length_a   1.000
_cell.length_b   1.000
_cell.length_c   1.000
_cell.angle_alpha   90.00
_cell.angle_beta   90.00
_cell.angle_gamma   90.00
#
_symmetry.space_group_name_H-M   'P 1'
#
loop_
_entity.id
_entity.type
_entity.pdbx_description
1 polymer ?
#
loop_
_entity_poly.entity_id
_entity_poly.type
_entity_poly.pdbx_seq_one_letter_code
_entity_poly.pdbx_strand_id
1 'polypeptide(L)'
;MKRKSGHFNGKIVSFIAGVIVATILFGAAVVLVYYLRGINENEVELSLNNPEVPKPIIKEIKVRDPLPSRHVDYKSIDTARLWSGVESNTKIEIQEGKEASYERKQKSSYSFDFTIRLNKPKPVENLEGLNLMNPSIGKILPGLSELFTDSKVSGFYYKLYEIKSKRLQQYLTRLNAIPDKHNFYDCETILEMTYPSSGRKILFIQSEMDVVSDGSDGDRMPEYDKYIAESTNYQPFTSYGWKKKTDRPNPLLKRWSKKLTESEKKLINGGLRSSQKTAIEQTISKLKREIADMKARSFLIARADPFIVIPSWMRSYVNQNDFAPSVGDYVAVIYNDSIYPAIIGDTGPTWKIGEASLRLAKELNPKATSYSRPVSDLKVSYVVFPGTASKPNAPDLDDWNKVVNELLKEIGGVGNGYLLHSWENYFK
;
A
#
# COMPACT_ATOMS: atom_id res chain seq x y z
N MET A 1 -4.01 20.52 -53.42
CA MET A 1 -4.06 21.69 -52.52
C MET A 1 -5.33 22.49 -52.79
N LYS A 2 -6.36 22.36 -51.94
CA LYS A 2 -7.55 23.24 -51.90
C LYS A 2 -8.08 23.24 -50.46
N ARG A 3 -8.02 24.39 -49.77
CA ARG A 3 -8.66 24.61 -48.46
C ARG A 3 -10.16 24.83 -48.68
N LYS A 4 -11.00 24.18 -47.88
CA LYS A 4 -12.39 24.59 -47.65
C LYS A 4 -12.57 24.89 -46.16
N SER A 5 -13.02 26.10 -45.88
CA SER A 5 -13.51 26.57 -44.60
C SER A 5 -14.91 26.00 -44.32
N GLY A 6 -15.17 25.63 -43.08
CA GLY A 6 -16.49 25.25 -42.59
C GLY A 6 -16.72 25.86 -41.20
N HIS A 7 -17.59 26.85 -41.14
CA HIS A 7 -18.13 27.44 -39.91
C HIS A 7 -18.85 26.37 -39.07
N PHE A 8 -18.56 26.30 -37.77
CA PHE A 8 -19.35 25.59 -36.76
C PHE A 8 -20.12 26.64 -35.95
N ASN A 9 -21.34 26.96 -36.38
CA ASN A 9 -22.27 27.78 -35.63
C ASN A 9 -23.51 26.93 -35.32
N GLY A 10 -23.82 26.72 -34.04
CA GLY A 10 -25.09 26.10 -33.62
C GLY A 10 -24.99 24.88 -32.69
N LYS A 11 -24.28 24.95 -31.55
CA LYS A 11 -24.51 24.03 -30.39
C LYS A 11 -24.30 24.64 -29.00
N ILE A 12 -24.04 25.95 -28.88
CA ILE A 12 -23.80 26.59 -27.56
C ILE A 12 -25.09 27.15 -26.93
N VAL A 13 -26.08 27.53 -27.75
CA VAL A 13 -27.32 28.17 -27.26
C VAL A 13 -28.26 27.18 -26.54
N SER A 14 -28.24 25.90 -26.91
CA SER A 14 -29.09 24.87 -26.26
C SER A 14 -28.61 24.47 -24.86
N PHE A 15 -27.32 24.61 -24.55
CA PHE A 15 -26.77 24.22 -23.25
C PHE A 15 -27.03 25.29 -22.16
N ILE A 16 -27.02 26.57 -22.54
CA ILE A 16 -27.24 27.69 -21.61
C ILE A 16 -28.72 27.78 -21.21
N ALA A 17 -29.65 27.50 -22.13
CA ALA A 17 -31.08 27.46 -21.82
C ALA A 17 -31.46 26.31 -20.87
N GLY A 18 -30.84 25.13 -21.01
CA GLY A 18 -31.11 23.97 -20.15
C GLY A 18 -30.64 24.14 -18.71
N VAL A 19 -29.53 24.86 -18.49
CA VAL A 19 -28.99 25.10 -17.14
C VAL A 19 -29.86 26.13 -16.39
N ILE A 20 -30.36 27.17 -17.06
CA ILE A 20 -31.18 28.21 -16.41
C ILE A 20 -32.55 27.65 -15.97
N VAL A 21 -33.16 26.75 -16.75
CA VAL A 21 -34.46 26.12 -16.40
C VAL A 21 -34.31 25.17 -15.20
N ALA A 22 -33.19 24.44 -15.09
CA ALA A 22 -32.94 23.53 -13.98
C ALA A 22 -32.74 24.24 -12.63
N THR A 23 -32.09 25.42 -12.61
CA THR A 23 -31.89 26.19 -11.37
C THR A 23 -33.18 26.83 -10.87
N ILE A 24 -34.08 27.25 -11.77
CA ILE A 24 -35.38 27.84 -11.41
C ILE A 24 -36.31 26.76 -10.83
N LEU A 25 -36.33 25.55 -11.41
CA LEU A 25 -37.14 24.43 -10.90
C LEU A 25 -36.66 23.92 -9.54
N PHE A 26 -35.35 23.93 -9.29
CA PHE A 26 -34.80 23.54 -7.98
C PHE A 26 -35.09 24.57 -6.88
N GLY A 27 -35.06 25.87 -7.22
CA GLY A 27 -35.46 26.94 -6.30
C GLY A 27 -36.94 26.88 -5.90
N ALA A 28 -37.83 26.60 -6.85
CA ALA A 28 -39.27 26.50 -6.59
C ALA A 28 -39.63 25.27 -5.72
N ALA A 29 -38.97 24.13 -5.92
CA ALA A 29 -39.21 22.92 -5.13
C ALA A 29 -38.79 23.09 -3.65
N VAL A 30 -37.70 23.80 -3.37
CA VAL A 30 -37.24 24.05 -2.00
C VAL A 30 -38.18 25.01 -1.24
N VAL A 31 -38.72 26.01 -1.92
CA VAL A 31 -39.72 26.94 -1.34
C VAL A 31 -41.05 26.22 -1.08
N LEU A 32 -41.49 25.34 -1.98
CA LEU A 32 -42.74 24.57 -1.81
C LEU A 32 -42.64 23.57 -0.64
N VAL A 33 -41.48 22.92 -0.44
CA VAL A 33 -41.25 22.02 0.71
C VAL A 33 -41.20 22.79 2.04
N TYR A 34 -40.67 24.02 2.04
CA TYR A 34 -40.70 24.88 3.23
C TYR A 34 -42.10 25.41 3.55
N TYR A 35 -42.91 25.71 2.52
CA TYR A 35 -44.27 26.19 2.69
C TYR A 35 -45.23 25.07 3.10
N LEU A 36 -45.11 23.86 2.55
CA LEU A 36 -45.95 22.70 2.89
C LEU A 36 -45.61 22.09 4.26
N ARG A 37 -44.37 22.24 4.76
CA ARG A 37 -44.01 21.88 6.14
C ARG A 37 -44.56 22.85 7.21
N GLY A 38 -45.10 24.00 6.81
CA GLY A 38 -45.67 24.99 7.73
C GLY A 38 -47.17 24.87 7.98
N ILE A 39 -47.88 23.91 7.36
CA ILE A 39 -49.36 23.84 7.39
C ILE A 39 -49.85 22.46 7.86
N ASN A 40 -49.16 21.77 8.76
CA ASN A 40 -49.75 20.61 9.44
C ASN A 40 -49.56 20.74 10.95
N GLU A 41 -50.66 21.12 11.59
CA GLU A 41 -51.23 20.57 12.83
C GLU A 41 -51.93 21.69 13.62
N ASN A 42 -53.26 21.74 13.48
CA ASN A 42 -54.17 22.30 14.47
C ASN A 42 -55.53 21.61 14.25
N GLU A 43 -55.69 20.39 14.78
CA GLU A 43 -57.00 19.87 15.15
C GLU A 43 -57.16 20.06 16.66
N VAL A 44 -58.25 20.73 17.03
CA VAL A 44 -58.61 21.12 18.39
C VAL A 44 -59.56 20.07 18.94
N GLU A 45 -59.14 19.32 19.96
CA GLU A 45 -60.05 18.61 20.87
C GLU A 45 -60.18 19.40 22.19
N LEU A 46 -61.42 19.81 22.49
CA LEU A 46 -61.79 20.40 23.78
C LEU A 46 -61.76 19.31 24.88
N SER A 47 -61.02 19.54 25.96
CA SER A 47 -61.28 18.89 27.24
C SER A 47 -61.25 19.91 28.40
N LEU A 48 -62.19 19.74 29.33
CA LEU A 48 -62.54 20.65 30.42
C LEU A 48 -61.63 20.45 31.65
N ASN A 49 -61.09 21.58 32.15
CA ASN A 49 -60.70 21.95 33.52
C ASN A 49 -60.18 20.91 34.54
N ASN A 50 -58.95 21.15 35.03
CA ASN A 50 -58.64 21.26 36.47
C ASN A 50 -57.39 22.15 36.68
N PRO A 51 -57.22 22.90 37.80
CA PRO A 51 -56.25 23.99 37.87
C PRO A 51 -54.88 23.49 38.32
N GLU A 52 -53.86 23.60 37.47
CA GLU A 52 -52.46 23.49 37.88
C GLU A 52 -51.78 24.86 37.95
N VAL A 53 -51.11 25.08 39.07
CA VAL A 53 -50.33 26.28 39.42
C VAL A 53 -49.30 26.61 38.32
N PRO A 54 -49.20 27.88 37.85
CA PRO A 54 -48.33 28.20 36.73
C PRO A 54 -46.85 28.12 37.13
N LYS A 55 -46.12 27.15 36.58
CA LYS A 55 -44.65 27.18 36.55
C LYS A 55 -44.21 28.21 35.50
N PRO A 56 -43.27 29.13 35.82
CA PRO A 56 -42.82 30.11 34.85
C PRO A 56 -42.09 29.41 33.69
N ILE A 57 -42.60 29.58 32.47
CA ILE A 57 -41.91 29.17 31.24
C ILE A 57 -40.77 30.17 31.02
N ILE A 58 -39.56 29.80 31.41
CA ILE A 58 -38.35 30.52 31.01
C ILE A 58 -38.08 30.16 29.55
N LYS A 59 -38.42 31.06 28.62
CA LYS A 59 -37.90 30.99 27.24
C LYS A 59 -36.41 31.33 27.29
N GLU A 60 -35.54 30.33 27.15
CA GLU A 60 -34.13 30.59 26.86
C GLU A 60 -34.01 31.30 25.50
N ILE A 61 -33.74 32.60 25.54
CA ILE A 61 -33.34 33.36 24.35
C ILE A 61 -31.91 32.90 24.04
N LYS A 62 -31.72 32.11 22.98
CA LYS A 62 -30.38 31.89 22.41
C LYS A 62 -29.88 33.21 21.83
N VAL A 63 -29.19 34.00 22.66
CA VAL A 63 -28.48 35.20 22.21
C VAL A 63 -27.37 34.73 21.27
N ARG A 64 -27.47 35.14 20.00
CA ARG A 64 -26.41 34.90 19.02
C ARG A 64 -25.31 35.92 19.24
N ASP A 65 -24.06 35.51 19.02
CA ASP A 65 -22.93 36.42 19.09
C ASP A 65 -23.14 37.61 18.13
N PRO A 66 -22.82 38.85 18.56
CA PRO A 66 -22.95 40.02 17.71
C PRO A 66 -22.00 39.92 16.51
N LEU A 67 -22.43 40.47 15.37
CA LEU A 67 -21.58 40.51 14.18
C LEU A 67 -20.32 41.37 14.44
N PRO A 68 -19.15 40.95 13.96
CA PRO A 68 -17.93 41.74 14.11
C PRO A 68 -18.04 43.05 13.34
N SER A 69 -17.62 44.16 13.95
CA SER A 69 -17.66 45.51 13.37
C SER A 69 -16.42 45.90 12.58
N ARG A 70 -15.38 45.05 12.57
CA ARG A 70 -14.09 45.23 11.89
C ARG A 70 -13.39 43.89 11.65
N HIS A 71 -12.29 43.89 10.88
CA HIS A 71 -11.46 42.70 10.68
C HIS A 71 -11.01 42.11 12.03
N VAL A 72 -11.01 40.77 12.11
CA VAL A 72 -10.61 40.02 13.30
C VAL A 72 -9.37 39.22 12.96
N ASP A 73 -8.26 39.52 13.62
CA ASP A 73 -7.01 38.78 13.46
C ASP A 73 -7.17 37.36 14.02
N TYR A 74 -6.94 36.35 13.18
CA TYR A 74 -6.85 34.97 13.64
C TYR A 74 -5.43 34.67 14.12
N LYS A 75 -5.28 34.18 15.36
CA LYS A 75 -3.99 33.72 15.88
C LYS A 75 -3.51 32.47 15.15
N SER A 76 -2.19 32.34 15.00
CA SER A 76 -1.52 31.14 14.51
C SER A 76 -1.98 29.92 15.31
N ILE A 77 -2.51 28.91 14.61
CA ILE A 77 -2.77 27.61 15.20
C ILE A 77 -1.44 26.86 15.21
N ASP A 78 -0.95 26.51 16.39
CA ASP A 78 0.22 25.65 16.51
C ASP A 78 -0.16 24.18 16.26
N THR A 79 0.83 23.46 15.80
CA THR A 79 0.78 22.27 14.96
C THR A 79 0.16 21.02 15.56
N ALA A 80 -0.47 20.23 14.69
CA ALA A 80 -0.76 18.82 14.91
C ALA A 80 0.23 17.96 14.11
N ARG A 81 0.70 16.86 14.68
CA ARG A 81 1.43 15.82 13.94
C ARG A 81 0.49 15.23 12.89
N LEU A 82 0.87 15.24 11.62
CA LEU A 82 0.07 14.56 10.61
C LEU A 82 0.07 13.05 10.89
N TRP A 83 -1.04 12.38 10.58
CA TRP A 83 -1.18 10.93 10.72
C TRP A 83 -0.13 10.13 9.91
N SER A 84 0.58 10.78 8.98
CA SER A 84 1.68 10.23 8.17
C SER A 84 3.06 10.30 8.84
N GLY A 85 3.15 10.71 10.10
CA GLY A 85 4.43 10.79 10.84
C GLY A 85 5.32 11.98 10.46
N VAL A 86 4.84 12.87 9.59
CA VAL A 86 5.51 14.13 9.20
C VAL A 86 5.04 15.26 10.11
N GLU A 87 6.00 16.03 10.61
CA GLU A 87 5.74 17.26 11.36
C GLU A 87 5.30 18.36 10.38
N SER A 88 4.14 18.96 10.63
CA SER A 88 3.60 20.03 9.79
C SER A 88 3.51 21.34 10.56
N ASN A 89 4.36 22.30 10.21
CA ASN A 89 4.26 23.69 10.65
C ASN A 89 3.33 24.46 9.72
N THR A 90 2.03 24.46 10.03
CA THR A 90 1.03 25.23 9.26
C THR A 90 0.77 26.56 9.94
N LYS A 91 1.18 27.65 9.31
CA LYS A 91 0.84 29.00 9.74
C LYS A 91 -0.25 29.53 8.82
N ILE A 92 -1.34 30.04 9.41
CA ILE A 92 -2.34 30.83 8.69
C ILE A 92 -2.07 32.29 9.04
N GLU A 93 -1.78 33.09 8.02
CA GLU A 93 -1.65 34.54 8.13
C GLU A 93 -2.86 35.17 7.45
N ILE A 94 -3.71 35.82 8.25
CA ILE A 94 -4.86 36.59 7.74
C ILE A 94 -4.55 38.05 7.98
N GLN A 95 -4.61 38.84 6.92
CA GLN A 95 -4.44 40.29 6.95
C GLN A 95 -5.59 40.96 6.20
N GLU A 96 -5.91 42.19 6.58
CA GLU A 96 -6.92 42.98 5.88
C GLU A 96 -6.41 43.35 4.47
N GLY A 97 -7.13 42.89 3.45
CA GLY A 97 -6.89 43.21 2.04
C GLY A 97 -7.77 44.36 1.55
N LYS A 98 -7.72 44.65 0.25
CA LYS A 98 -8.63 45.59 -0.42
C LYS A 98 -9.99 44.93 -0.72
N GLU A 99 -10.77 45.55 -1.59
CA GLU A 99 -12.06 45.02 -2.02
C GLU A 99 -11.90 43.63 -2.68
N ALA A 100 -12.87 42.74 -2.47
CA ALA A 100 -12.83 41.39 -3.05
C ALA A 100 -12.69 41.37 -4.58
N SER A 101 -13.17 42.41 -5.28
CA SER A 101 -13.00 42.58 -6.73
C SER A 101 -11.56 42.86 -7.16
N TYR A 102 -10.76 43.44 -6.26
CA TYR A 102 -9.33 43.63 -6.42
C TYR A 102 -8.57 42.36 -6.04
N GLU A 103 -8.80 41.83 -4.83
CA GLU A 103 -8.05 40.68 -4.29
C GLU A 103 -8.21 39.42 -5.17
N ARG A 104 -9.40 39.18 -5.75
CA ARG A 104 -9.63 38.05 -6.67
C ARG A 104 -8.77 38.07 -7.94
N LYS A 105 -8.22 39.22 -8.32
CA LYS A 105 -7.34 39.36 -9.50
C LYS A 105 -5.86 39.14 -9.15
N GLN A 106 -5.52 39.16 -7.87
CA GLN A 106 -4.15 39.02 -7.40
C GLN A 106 -3.88 37.56 -7.02
N LYS A 107 -2.86 36.95 -7.62
CA LYS A 107 -2.49 35.56 -7.32
C LYS A 107 -1.96 35.39 -5.89
N SER A 108 -1.39 36.43 -5.31
CA SER A 108 -0.82 36.44 -3.96
C SER A 108 -1.85 36.61 -2.85
N SER A 109 -3.09 37.02 -3.16
CA SER A 109 -4.13 37.26 -2.15
C SER A 109 -4.70 35.99 -1.55
N TYR A 110 -4.39 34.84 -2.15
CA TYR A 110 -4.72 33.53 -1.64
C TYR A 110 -3.62 32.54 -2.06
N SER A 111 -2.52 32.53 -1.31
CA SER A 111 -1.38 31.64 -1.52
C SER A 111 -1.25 30.61 -0.40
N PHE A 112 -0.64 29.48 -0.70
CA PHE A 112 -0.30 28.44 0.25
C PHE A 112 1.11 27.94 -0.05
N ASP A 113 2.02 28.15 0.90
CA ASP A 113 3.40 27.68 0.80
C ASP A 113 3.58 26.42 1.66
N PHE A 114 4.07 25.36 1.03
CA PHE A 114 4.30 24.08 1.69
C PHE A 114 5.68 23.54 1.37
N THR A 115 6.51 23.40 2.42
CA THR A 115 7.88 22.92 2.29
C THR A 115 8.05 21.62 3.08
N ILE A 116 8.44 20.54 2.39
CA ILE A 116 8.90 19.31 3.03
C ILE A 116 10.42 19.26 3.00
N ARG A 117 11.02 19.06 4.17
CA ARG A 117 12.45 18.79 4.33
C ARG A 117 12.63 17.29 4.53
N LEU A 118 13.39 16.66 3.65
CA LEU A 118 13.59 15.22 3.63
C LEU A 118 15.09 14.91 3.53
N ASN A 119 15.60 14.15 4.49
CA ASN A 119 16.96 13.64 4.44
C ASN A 119 16.95 12.27 3.77
N LYS A 120 17.67 12.12 2.65
CA LYS A 120 17.90 10.80 2.06
C LYS A 120 18.95 10.07 2.90
N PRO A 121 18.69 8.84 3.35
CA PRO A 121 19.65 8.10 4.16
C PRO A 121 20.83 7.63 3.30
N LYS A 122 22.00 7.55 3.93
CA LYS A 122 23.17 6.88 3.37
C LYS A 122 23.10 5.40 3.72
N PRO A 123 23.52 4.50 2.82
CA PRO A 123 23.55 3.08 3.11
C PRO A 123 24.64 2.77 4.15
N VAL A 124 24.43 1.72 4.95
CA VAL A 124 25.52 1.07 5.69
C VAL A 124 26.35 0.22 4.74
N GLU A 125 27.67 0.38 4.80
CA GLU A 125 28.62 -0.21 3.85
C GLU A 125 29.68 -1.11 4.53
N ASN A 126 29.57 -1.32 5.85
CA ASN A 126 30.55 -2.07 6.61
C ASN A 126 29.91 -2.89 7.74
N LEU A 127 30.67 -3.85 8.27
CA LEU A 127 30.22 -4.76 9.31
C LEU A 127 29.91 -4.05 10.63
N GLU A 128 30.66 -3.01 10.99
CA GLU A 128 30.43 -2.24 12.22
C GLU A 128 29.04 -1.60 12.21
N GLY A 129 28.67 -0.93 11.11
CA GLY A 129 27.35 -0.35 10.93
C GLY A 129 26.23 -1.39 10.95
N LEU A 130 26.43 -2.57 10.35
CA LEU A 130 25.45 -3.65 10.40
C LEU A 130 25.26 -4.18 11.83
N ASN A 131 26.35 -4.32 12.59
CA ASN A 131 26.31 -4.76 13.98
C ASN A 131 25.56 -3.78 14.90
N LEU A 132 25.47 -2.50 14.55
CA LEU A 132 24.63 -1.55 15.30
C LEU A 132 23.14 -1.89 15.19
N MET A 133 22.71 -2.39 14.03
CA MET A 133 21.31 -2.77 13.78
C MET A 133 21.03 -4.20 14.24
N ASN A 134 21.93 -5.13 13.92
CA ASN A 134 21.84 -6.53 14.29
C ASN A 134 23.15 -6.99 14.96
N PRO A 135 23.28 -6.87 16.29
CA PRO A 135 24.53 -7.18 17.01
C PRO A 135 25.01 -8.63 16.89
N SER A 136 24.13 -9.57 16.55
CA SER A 136 24.47 -10.98 16.39
C SER A 136 24.86 -11.34 14.95
N ILE A 137 24.70 -10.45 13.96
CA ILE A 137 24.82 -10.82 12.54
C ILE A 137 26.18 -11.40 12.17
N GLY A 138 27.27 -10.80 12.67
CA GLY A 138 28.63 -11.32 12.43
C GLY A 138 28.92 -12.64 13.14
N LYS A 139 28.18 -12.97 14.20
CA LYS A 139 28.26 -14.29 14.87
C LYS A 139 27.45 -15.34 14.13
N ILE A 140 26.28 -14.97 13.60
CA ILE A 140 25.39 -15.84 12.85
C ILE A 140 26.01 -16.23 11.50
N LEU A 141 26.59 -15.24 10.80
CA LEU A 141 27.27 -15.39 9.52
C LEU A 141 28.78 -15.08 9.68
N PRO A 142 29.60 -16.03 10.16
CA PRO A 142 31.03 -15.80 10.36
C PRO A 142 31.77 -15.40 9.08
N GLY A 143 31.29 -15.83 7.90
CA GLY A 143 31.84 -15.43 6.60
C GLY A 143 31.53 -13.99 6.19
N LEU A 144 30.69 -13.26 6.94
CA LEU A 144 30.28 -11.91 6.59
C LEU A 144 31.46 -10.92 6.50
N SER A 145 32.47 -11.06 7.36
CA SER A 145 33.69 -10.23 7.26
C SER A 145 34.42 -10.41 5.94
N GLU A 146 34.42 -11.63 5.39
CA GLU A 146 35.07 -11.94 4.12
C GLU A 146 34.23 -11.39 2.95
N LEU A 147 32.90 -11.48 3.01
CA LEU A 147 32.00 -10.86 2.04
C LEU A 147 32.21 -9.35 1.89
N PHE A 148 32.55 -8.66 2.98
CA PHE A 148 32.80 -7.22 2.94
C PHE A 148 34.04 -6.84 2.14
N THR A 149 34.97 -7.77 1.88
CA THR A 149 36.20 -7.51 1.11
C THR A 149 35.93 -7.18 -0.36
N ASP A 150 34.90 -7.78 -0.95
CA ASP A 150 34.38 -7.49 -2.30
C ASP A 150 32.89 -7.14 -2.23
N SER A 151 32.58 -6.15 -1.40
CA SER A 151 31.23 -5.61 -1.25
C SER A 151 31.11 -4.22 -1.88
N LYS A 152 29.93 -3.93 -2.42
CA LYS A 152 29.57 -2.58 -2.87
C LYS A 152 28.10 -2.30 -2.62
N VAL A 153 27.76 -1.03 -2.46
CA VAL A 153 26.36 -0.61 -2.45
C VAL A 153 25.72 -0.91 -3.81
N SER A 154 24.60 -1.63 -3.77
CA SER A 154 23.86 -1.97 -4.98
C SER A 154 23.21 -0.75 -5.62
N GLY A 155 23.18 -0.72 -6.95
CA GLY A 155 22.33 0.19 -7.71
C GLY A 155 20.84 0.11 -7.32
N PHE A 156 20.41 -1.04 -6.79
CA PHE A 156 19.06 -1.23 -6.29
C PHE A 156 18.71 -0.30 -5.12
N TYR A 157 19.65 0.00 -4.23
CA TYR A 157 19.43 0.92 -3.11
C TYR A 157 19.11 2.34 -3.62
N TYR A 158 19.96 2.85 -4.51
CA TYR A 158 19.79 4.18 -5.09
C TYR A 158 18.50 4.28 -5.90
N LYS A 159 18.18 3.25 -6.67
CA LYS A 159 16.95 3.20 -7.47
C LYS A 159 15.70 3.19 -6.60
N LEU A 160 15.71 2.43 -5.49
CA LEU A 160 14.61 2.41 -4.52
C LEU A 160 14.35 3.82 -3.96
N TYR A 161 15.38 4.52 -3.48
CA TYR A 161 15.23 5.88 -2.95
C TYR A 161 14.92 6.93 -4.01
N GLU A 162 15.36 6.74 -5.26
CA GLU A 162 14.92 7.55 -6.41
C GLU A 162 13.39 7.42 -6.61
N ILE A 163 12.88 6.18 -6.63
CA ILE A 163 11.44 5.90 -6.78
C ILE A 163 10.64 6.49 -5.61
N LYS A 164 11.08 6.29 -4.36
CA LYS A 164 10.44 6.88 -3.18
C LYS A 164 10.39 8.40 -3.25
N SER A 165 11.49 9.04 -3.68
CA SER A 165 11.56 10.51 -3.82
C SER A 165 10.61 11.02 -4.91
N LYS A 166 10.57 10.35 -6.08
CA LYS A 166 9.64 10.69 -7.17
C LYS A 166 8.19 10.52 -6.75
N ARG A 167 7.89 9.45 -6.02
CA ARG A 167 6.55 9.19 -5.46
C ARG A 167 6.13 10.29 -4.49
N LEU A 168 7.01 10.71 -3.57
CA LEU A 168 6.77 11.86 -2.69
C LEU A 168 6.45 13.12 -3.50
N GLN A 169 7.29 13.49 -4.47
CA GLN A 169 7.06 14.66 -5.32
C GLN A 169 5.70 14.62 -6.04
N GLN A 170 5.30 13.45 -6.57
CA GLN A 170 4.02 13.27 -7.26
C GLN A 170 2.80 13.45 -6.34
N TYR A 171 2.88 13.02 -5.09
CA TYR A 171 1.79 13.20 -4.15
C TYR A 171 1.66 14.64 -3.64
N LEU A 172 2.80 15.32 -3.45
CA LEU A 172 2.85 16.71 -2.98
C LEU A 172 2.32 17.69 -4.02
N THR A 173 2.69 17.52 -5.29
CA THR A 173 2.21 18.38 -6.39
C THR A 173 0.70 18.32 -6.58
N ARG A 174 0.03 17.31 -6.03
CA ARG A 174 -1.43 17.13 -6.10
C ARG A 174 -2.12 17.36 -4.76
N LEU A 175 -1.37 17.68 -3.69
CA LEU A 175 -1.85 17.71 -2.30
C LEU A 175 -2.68 16.47 -1.93
N ASN A 176 -2.37 15.32 -2.55
CA ASN A 176 -3.18 14.10 -2.44
C ASN A 176 -2.90 13.34 -1.15
N ALA A 177 -1.61 13.23 -0.78
CA ALA A 177 -1.14 12.52 0.38
C ALA A 177 0.30 12.95 0.70
N ILE A 178 0.76 12.69 1.92
CA ILE A 178 2.18 12.70 2.24
C ILE A 178 2.54 11.24 2.54
N PRO A 179 3.41 10.61 1.74
CA PRO A 179 3.96 9.30 2.05
C PRO A 179 4.41 9.24 3.51
N ASP A 180 4.02 8.16 4.16
CA ASP A 180 4.38 7.91 5.54
C ASP A 180 5.91 7.82 5.70
N LYS A 181 6.43 8.43 6.77
CA LYS A 181 7.86 8.49 7.08
C LYS A 181 8.48 7.10 7.10
N HIS A 182 7.79 6.16 7.73
CA HIS A 182 8.30 4.82 7.95
C HIS A 182 8.51 4.08 6.63
N ASN A 183 7.52 4.10 5.75
CA ASN A 183 7.66 3.60 4.38
C ASN A 183 8.71 4.31 3.53
N PHE A 184 9.14 5.52 3.89
CA PHE A 184 10.26 6.18 3.22
C PHE A 184 11.61 5.62 3.70
N TYR A 185 11.72 5.28 4.98
CA TYR A 185 12.95 4.83 5.66
C TYR A 185 12.92 3.34 6.02
N ASP A 186 12.33 2.49 5.17
CA ASP A 186 12.17 1.05 5.39
C ASP A 186 13.44 0.23 5.05
N CYS A 187 14.50 0.88 4.55
CA CYS A 187 15.69 0.21 4.02
C CYS A 187 16.98 0.88 4.51
N GLU A 188 17.80 0.12 5.24
CA GLU A 188 19.10 0.56 5.74
C GLU A 188 20.20 0.41 4.68
N THR A 189 20.24 -0.74 4.00
CA THR A 189 21.23 -0.97 2.95
C THR A 189 20.82 -2.09 1.99
N ILE A 190 21.38 -2.05 0.77
CA ILE A 190 21.38 -3.17 -0.17
C ILE A 190 22.80 -3.28 -0.72
N LEU A 191 23.44 -4.43 -0.49
CA LEU A 191 24.83 -4.68 -0.83
C LEU A 191 24.94 -5.86 -1.82
N GLU A 192 25.73 -5.65 -2.87
CA GLU A 192 26.18 -6.72 -3.78
C GLU A 192 27.50 -7.23 -3.23
N MET A 193 27.57 -8.54 -2.93
CA MET A 193 28.75 -9.14 -2.31
C MET A 193 29.10 -10.47 -2.99
N THR A 194 30.38 -10.68 -3.26
CA THR A 194 30.90 -11.97 -3.74
C THR A 194 31.75 -12.61 -2.66
N TYR A 195 31.47 -13.86 -2.32
CA TYR A 195 32.35 -14.62 -1.43
C TYR A 195 33.63 -15.01 -2.17
N PRO A 196 34.83 -14.60 -1.71
CA PRO A 196 36.05 -14.74 -2.50
C PRO A 196 36.42 -16.20 -2.86
N SER A 197 36.19 -17.15 -1.96
CA SER A 197 36.64 -18.53 -2.16
C SER A 197 35.70 -19.38 -3.03
N SER A 198 34.38 -19.20 -2.89
CA SER A 198 33.37 -19.95 -3.66
C SER A 198 32.89 -19.22 -4.91
N GLY A 199 33.12 -17.90 -4.99
CA GLY A 199 32.51 -17.03 -6.00
C GLY A 199 31.01 -16.83 -5.81
N ARG A 200 30.43 -17.29 -4.68
CA ARG A 200 29.00 -17.15 -4.42
C ARG A 200 28.62 -15.68 -4.31
N LYS A 201 27.75 -15.24 -5.22
CA LYS A 201 27.12 -13.92 -5.19
C LYS A 201 25.93 -13.94 -4.25
N ILE A 202 25.82 -12.91 -3.42
CA ILE A 202 24.63 -12.63 -2.62
C ILE A 202 24.19 -11.19 -2.81
N LEU A 203 22.87 -10.98 -2.70
CA LEU A 203 22.30 -9.65 -2.51
C LEU A 203 21.87 -9.54 -1.05
N PHE A 204 22.65 -8.83 -0.26
CA PHE A 204 22.37 -8.61 1.16
C PHE A 204 21.47 -7.38 1.32
N ILE A 205 20.35 -7.51 2.01
CA ILE A 205 19.41 -6.41 2.27
C ILE A 205 19.24 -6.29 3.78
N GLN A 206 19.39 -5.08 4.33
CA GLN A 206 19.03 -4.76 5.70
C GLN A 206 17.80 -3.85 5.68
N SER A 207 16.69 -4.31 6.25
CA SER A 207 15.42 -3.58 6.24
C SER A 207 14.58 -3.89 7.46
N GLU A 208 13.38 -3.31 7.50
CA GLU A 208 12.31 -3.77 8.40
C GLU A 208 11.63 -5.05 7.88
N MET A 209 10.50 -5.42 8.51
CA MET A 209 9.59 -6.41 7.94
C MET A 209 8.11 -5.97 7.99
N ASP A 210 7.50 -5.79 6.82
CA ASP A 210 6.06 -5.64 6.61
C ASP A 210 5.43 -6.98 6.15
N VAL A 211 4.09 -7.06 6.08
CA VAL A 211 3.37 -8.33 5.90
C VAL A 211 2.63 -8.38 4.57
N VAL A 212 2.82 -9.47 3.84
CA VAL A 212 1.91 -9.89 2.76
C VAL A 212 1.03 -11.04 3.23
N SER A 213 -0.24 -11.01 2.84
CA SER A 213 -1.23 -12.04 3.21
C SER A 213 -1.80 -12.78 2.00
N ASP A 214 -1.24 -12.50 0.82
CA ASP A 214 -1.72 -12.95 -0.48
C ASP A 214 -1.46 -14.44 -0.74
N GLY A 215 -2.08 -14.90 -1.83
CA GLY A 215 -1.84 -16.21 -2.38
C GLY A 215 -2.88 -17.25 -1.99
N SER A 216 -3.04 -18.25 -2.86
CA SER A 216 -4.05 -19.29 -2.73
C SER A 216 -3.65 -20.56 -3.47
N ASP A 217 -4.04 -21.71 -2.93
CA ASP A 217 -3.79 -23.01 -3.55
C ASP A 217 -4.98 -23.94 -3.31
N GLY A 218 -5.78 -24.20 -4.36
CA GLY A 218 -6.90 -25.13 -4.26
C GLY A 218 -6.51 -26.59 -4.08
N ASP A 219 -5.26 -26.98 -4.35
CA ASP A 219 -4.79 -28.35 -4.14
C ASP A 219 -4.51 -28.62 -2.65
N ARG A 220 -3.90 -27.65 -1.95
CA ARG A 220 -3.50 -27.76 -0.53
C ARG A 220 -4.49 -27.15 0.46
N MET A 221 -5.21 -26.10 0.05
CA MET A 221 -6.06 -25.31 0.93
C MET A 221 -7.45 -25.10 0.27
N PRO A 222 -8.38 -26.07 0.41
CA PRO A 222 -9.69 -26.02 -0.23
C PRO A 222 -10.67 -25.04 0.44
N GLU A 223 -10.29 -24.44 1.56
CA GLU A 223 -11.04 -23.39 2.27
C GLU A 223 -10.11 -22.22 2.57
N TYR A 224 -10.61 -20.98 2.50
CA TYR A 224 -9.81 -19.79 2.82
C TYR A 224 -10.27 -19.13 4.11
N ASP A 225 -9.34 -18.47 4.80
CA ASP A 225 -9.66 -17.60 5.93
C ASP A 225 -10.35 -16.33 5.43
N LYS A 226 -11.62 -16.14 5.82
CA LYS A 226 -12.42 -14.98 5.38
C LYS A 226 -11.86 -13.66 5.86
N TYR A 227 -11.34 -13.57 7.08
CA TYR A 227 -10.77 -12.33 7.62
C TYR A 227 -9.60 -11.85 6.75
N ILE A 228 -8.77 -12.79 6.28
CA ILE A 228 -7.64 -12.49 5.41
C ILE A 228 -8.10 -12.26 3.97
N ALA A 229 -8.79 -13.23 3.37
CA ALA A 229 -9.06 -13.20 1.93
C ALA A 229 -10.08 -12.13 1.54
N GLU A 230 -10.96 -11.70 2.46
CA GLU A 230 -11.93 -10.63 2.21
C GLU A 230 -11.37 -9.22 2.45
N SER A 231 -10.11 -9.11 2.91
CA SER A 231 -9.44 -7.82 3.02
C SER A 231 -9.33 -7.07 1.69
N THR A 232 -9.25 -5.74 1.77
CA THR A 232 -9.28 -4.83 0.62
C THR A 232 -8.19 -5.09 -0.41
N ASN A 233 -6.99 -5.43 0.05
CA ASN A 233 -5.79 -5.54 -0.81
C ASN A 233 -5.44 -6.98 -1.17
N TYR A 234 -6.18 -7.97 -0.64
CA TYR A 234 -5.83 -9.37 -0.84
C TYR A 234 -5.91 -9.78 -2.31
N GLN A 235 -4.85 -10.44 -2.77
CA GLN A 235 -4.76 -11.08 -4.08
C GLN A 235 -4.60 -12.60 -3.90
N PRO A 236 -5.27 -13.42 -4.73
CA PRO A 236 -5.14 -14.88 -4.64
C PRO A 236 -3.86 -15.39 -5.31
N PHE A 237 -3.04 -14.49 -5.85
CA PHE A 237 -1.89 -14.79 -6.68
C PHE A 237 -0.63 -14.28 -6.01
N THR A 238 0.38 -15.12 -5.96
CA THR A 238 1.77 -14.70 -5.80
C THR A 238 2.47 -14.80 -7.15
N SER A 239 3.58 -14.09 -7.31
CA SER A 239 4.38 -14.17 -8.53
C SER A 239 4.96 -15.58 -8.74
N TYR A 240 5.31 -16.28 -7.65
CA TYR A 240 5.65 -17.70 -7.68
C TYR A 240 4.37 -18.55 -7.77
N GLY A 241 4.31 -19.47 -8.73
CA GLY A 241 3.18 -20.38 -8.88
C GLY A 241 3.43 -21.47 -9.90
N TRP A 242 2.82 -22.63 -9.70
CA TRP A 242 3.00 -23.86 -10.49
C TRP A 242 1.68 -24.35 -11.07
N LYS A 243 1.74 -25.34 -11.96
CA LYS A 243 0.53 -25.96 -12.53
C LYS A 243 -0.21 -26.76 -11.45
N LYS A 244 -1.54 -26.70 -11.42
CA LYS A 244 -2.35 -27.53 -10.52
C LYS A 244 -2.07 -29.02 -10.72
N LYS A 245 -2.11 -29.75 -9.62
CA LYS A 245 -1.94 -31.20 -9.53
C LYS A 245 -3.28 -31.93 -9.41
N THR A 246 -4.35 -31.23 -9.05
CA THR A 246 -5.69 -31.81 -8.88
C THR A 246 -6.77 -30.99 -9.57
N ASP A 247 -7.95 -31.58 -9.76
CA ASP A 247 -9.14 -30.90 -10.28
C ASP A 247 -9.90 -30.09 -9.21
N ARG A 248 -9.40 -30.04 -7.97
CA ARG A 248 -10.04 -29.28 -6.88
C ARG A 248 -10.06 -27.80 -7.24
N PRO A 249 -11.22 -27.14 -7.23
CA PRO A 249 -11.30 -25.72 -7.57
C PRO A 249 -10.58 -24.88 -6.51
N ASN A 250 -9.92 -23.82 -6.94
CA ASN A 250 -9.45 -22.79 -6.03
C ASN A 250 -10.66 -22.16 -5.28
N PRO A 251 -10.61 -22.03 -3.95
CA PRO A 251 -11.79 -21.66 -3.17
C PRO A 251 -12.28 -20.23 -3.40
N LEU A 252 -11.47 -19.39 -4.06
CA LEU A 252 -11.80 -18.01 -4.40
C LEU A 252 -12.48 -17.88 -5.78
N LEU A 253 -12.52 -18.95 -6.59
CA LEU A 253 -13.14 -18.94 -7.92
C LEU A 253 -14.59 -18.46 -7.91
N LYS A 254 -15.39 -18.89 -6.92
CA LYS A 254 -16.79 -18.48 -6.79
C LYS A 254 -16.91 -16.96 -6.62
N ARG A 255 -16.07 -16.37 -5.76
CA ARG A 255 -16.08 -14.92 -5.48
C ARG A 255 -15.61 -14.11 -6.70
N TRP A 256 -14.56 -14.55 -7.38
CA TRP A 256 -14.08 -13.88 -8.59
C TRP A 256 -15.08 -14.00 -9.75
N SER A 257 -15.72 -15.15 -9.92
CA SER A 257 -16.76 -15.34 -10.92
C SER A 257 -17.96 -14.41 -10.67
N LYS A 258 -18.36 -14.24 -9.40
CA LYS A 258 -19.38 -13.26 -9.02
C LYS A 258 -18.97 -11.82 -9.37
N LYS A 259 -17.72 -11.41 -9.05
CA LYS A 259 -17.17 -10.08 -9.42
C LYS A 259 -17.19 -9.86 -10.94
N LEU A 260 -16.89 -10.90 -11.72
CA LEU A 260 -16.94 -10.86 -13.18
C LEU A 260 -18.37 -10.63 -13.67
N THR A 261 -19.32 -11.45 -13.21
CA THR A 261 -20.74 -11.31 -13.59
C THR A 261 -21.29 -9.93 -13.19
N GLU A 262 -20.94 -9.41 -12.02
CA GLU A 262 -21.34 -8.06 -11.59
C GLU A 262 -20.75 -6.96 -12.49
N SER A 263 -19.49 -7.10 -12.88
CA SER A 263 -18.84 -6.15 -13.81
C SER A 263 -19.46 -6.19 -15.20
N GLU A 264 -19.78 -7.39 -15.71
CA GLU A 264 -20.46 -7.58 -17.00
C GLU A 264 -21.88 -6.98 -16.97
N LYS A 265 -22.64 -7.18 -15.88
CA LYS A 265 -23.95 -6.54 -15.69
C LYS A 265 -23.85 -5.02 -15.66
N LYS A 266 -22.86 -4.44 -14.96
CA LYS A 266 -22.64 -2.99 -14.94
C LYS A 266 -22.37 -2.43 -16.33
N LEU A 267 -21.65 -3.17 -17.17
CA LEU A 267 -21.38 -2.77 -18.55
C LEU A 267 -22.64 -2.77 -19.42
N ILE A 268 -23.53 -3.75 -19.22
CA ILE A 268 -24.79 -3.92 -19.97
C ILE A 268 -25.84 -2.87 -19.57
N ASN A 269 -25.97 -2.57 -18.28
CA ASN A 269 -27.02 -1.69 -17.74
C ASN A 269 -26.95 -0.22 -18.22
N GLY A 270 -25.91 0.17 -18.95
CA GLY A 270 -25.80 1.50 -19.56
C GLY A 270 -25.56 2.64 -18.55
N GLY A 271 -25.69 3.89 -18.99
CA GLY A 271 -25.56 5.08 -18.13
C GLY A 271 -24.13 5.45 -17.71
N LEU A 272 -23.11 4.82 -18.29
CA LEU A 272 -21.70 5.04 -17.96
C LEU A 272 -21.05 6.06 -18.90
N ARG A 273 -20.17 6.90 -18.36
CA ARG A 273 -19.25 7.73 -19.16
C ARG A 273 -18.23 6.83 -19.88
N SER A 274 -17.67 7.29 -21.01
CA SER A 274 -16.69 6.52 -21.79
C SER A 274 -15.50 6.02 -20.96
N SER A 275 -14.96 6.85 -20.06
CA SER A 275 -13.86 6.46 -19.17
C SER A 275 -14.25 5.35 -18.18
N GLN A 276 -15.48 5.37 -17.67
CA GLN A 276 -16.00 4.33 -16.78
C GLN A 276 -16.20 3.01 -17.55
N LYS A 277 -16.69 3.10 -18.79
CA LYS A 277 -16.83 1.94 -19.67
C LYS A 277 -15.48 1.24 -19.89
N THR A 278 -14.45 2.01 -20.28
CA THR A 278 -13.09 1.49 -20.47
C THR A 278 -12.52 0.87 -19.19
N ALA A 279 -12.73 1.49 -18.02
CA ALA A 279 -12.27 0.93 -16.75
C ALA A 279 -12.95 -0.41 -16.40
N ILE A 280 -14.25 -0.55 -16.68
CA ILE A 280 -14.98 -1.80 -16.47
C ILE A 280 -14.53 -2.88 -17.46
N GLU A 281 -14.32 -2.54 -18.74
CA GLU A 281 -13.79 -3.48 -19.74
C GLU A 281 -12.41 -4.02 -19.34
N GLN A 282 -11.52 -3.13 -18.85
CA GLN A 282 -10.22 -3.53 -18.30
C GLN A 282 -10.37 -4.45 -17.07
N THR A 283 -11.35 -4.15 -16.20
CA THR A 283 -11.65 -4.98 -15.02
C THR A 283 -12.16 -6.37 -15.42
N ILE A 284 -13.08 -6.46 -16.38
CA ILE A 284 -13.58 -7.73 -16.94
C ILE A 284 -12.43 -8.53 -17.55
N SER A 285 -11.59 -7.89 -18.36
CA SER A 285 -10.41 -8.52 -18.97
C SER A 285 -9.45 -9.08 -17.92
N LYS A 286 -9.18 -8.30 -16.86
CA LYS A 286 -8.37 -8.74 -15.71
C LYS A 286 -9.00 -9.94 -15.00
N LEU A 287 -10.28 -9.86 -14.62
CA LEU A 287 -10.98 -10.93 -13.91
C LEU A 287 -11.00 -12.24 -14.72
N LYS A 288 -11.17 -12.17 -16.05
CA LYS A 288 -11.11 -13.36 -16.92
C LYS A 288 -9.75 -14.05 -16.88
N ARG A 289 -8.65 -13.28 -16.93
CA ARG A 289 -7.28 -13.83 -16.78
C ARG A 289 -7.06 -14.44 -15.41
N GLU A 290 -7.44 -13.72 -14.35
CA GLU A 290 -7.33 -14.17 -12.97
C GLU A 290 -8.10 -15.47 -12.70
N ILE A 291 -9.32 -15.60 -13.24
CA ILE A 291 -10.11 -16.83 -13.17
C ILE A 291 -9.43 -17.97 -13.93
N ALA A 292 -8.87 -17.71 -15.11
CA ALA A 292 -8.15 -18.71 -15.88
C ALA A 292 -6.89 -19.20 -15.12
N ASP A 293 -6.14 -18.28 -14.52
CA ASP A 293 -4.97 -18.60 -13.69
C ASP A 293 -5.36 -19.46 -12.49
N MET A 294 -6.39 -19.08 -11.71
CA MET A 294 -6.85 -19.89 -10.58
C MET A 294 -7.39 -21.28 -10.98
N LYS A 295 -7.84 -21.45 -12.23
CA LYS A 295 -8.25 -22.76 -12.76
C LYS A 295 -7.06 -23.63 -13.18
N ALA A 296 -5.94 -23.03 -13.59
CA ALA A 296 -4.81 -23.74 -14.17
C ALA A 296 -3.62 -23.89 -13.20
N ARG A 297 -3.50 -23.00 -12.22
CA ARG A 297 -2.31 -22.83 -11.38
C ARG A 297 -2.63 -22.80 -9.89
N SER A 298 -1.61 -23.12 -9.12
CA SER A 298 -1.51 -22.98 -7.67
C SER A 298 -0.41 -21.98 -7.32
N PHE A 299 -0.58 -21.30 -6.21
CA PHE A 299 0.32 -20.24 -5.74
C PHE A 299 0.77 -20.52 -4.31
N LEU A 300 1.77 -19.79 -3.85
CA LEU A 300 2.12 -19.82 -2.42
C LEU A 300 0.92 -19.29 -1.62
N ILE A 301 0.83 -19.69 -0.36
CA ILE A 301 -0.16 -19.21 0.61
C ILE A 301 0.61 -18.50 1.70
N ALA A 302 0.45 -17.17 1.84
CA ALA A 302 1.25 -16.40 2.79
C ALA A 302 1.17 -16.90 4.24
N ARG A 303 0.05 -17.51 4.64
CA ARG A 303 -0.12 -18.09 5.98
C ARG A 303 0.57 -19.45 6.17
N ALA A 304 0.87 -20.17 5.10
CA ALA A 304 1.40 -21.53 5.15
C ALA A 304 2.83 -21.66 4.59
N ASP A 305 3.27 -20.74 3.74
CA ASP A 305 4.54 -20.85 3.02
C ASP A 305 5.48 -19.70 3.40
N PRO A 306 6.75 -19.98 3.78
CA PRO A 306 7.73 -18.95 4.12
C PRO A 306 8.33 -18.33 2.84
N PHE A 307 8.05 -17.06 2.61
CA PHE A 307 8.61 -16.34 1.46
C PHE A 307 8.75 -14.85 1.73
N ILE A 308 9.58 -14.19 0.93
CA ILE A 308 9.73 -12.74 0.91
C ILE A 308 9.21 -12.13 -0.40
N VAL A 309 9.01 -10.82 -0.37
CA VAL A 309 8.53 -10.02 -1.49
C VAL A 309 9.59 -8.98 -1.82
N ILE A 310 9.90 -8.87 -3.11
CA ILE A 310 10.80 -7.83 -3.63
C ILE A 310 10.03 -6.79 -4.44
N PRO A 311 10.50 -5.53 -4.55
CA PRO A 311 9.91 -4.58 -5.47
C PRO A 311 9.87 -5.14 -6.91
N SER A 312 8.70 -5.05 -7.55
CA SER A 312 8.44 -5.62 -8.88
C SER A 312 9.40 -5.19 -9.99
N TRP A 313 10.09 -4.06 -9.86
CA TRP A 313 11.05 -3.60 -10.86
C TRP A 313 12.42 -4.29 -10.75
N MET A 314 12.80 -4.85 -9.59
CA MET A 314 14.14 -5.45 -9.39
C MET A 314 14.38 -6.65 -10.32
N ARG A 315 13.37 -7.52 -10.50
CA ARG A 315 13.45 -8.68 -11.40
C ARG A 315 13.66 -8.32 -12.87
N SER A 316 13.44 -7.06 -13.26
CA SER A 316 13.69 -6.58 -14.63
C SER A 316 15.17 -6.59 -14.99
N TYR A 317 16.05 -6.70 -13.99
CA TYR A 317 17.50 -6.61 -14.14
C TYR A 317 18.21 -7.95 -14.16
N VAL A 318 17.50 -9.09 -14.14
CA VAL A 318 18.10 -10.45 -14.14
C VAL A 318 19.07 -10.69 -15.30
N ASN A 319 18.85 -10.05 -16.44
CA ASN A 319 19.73 -10.16 -17.61
C ASN A 319 20.81 -9.07 -17.70
N GLN A 320 20.90 -8.17 -16.71
CA GLN A 320 21.79 -7.00 -16.72
C GLN A 320 22.66 -6.88 -15.47
N ASN A 321 22.27 -7.53 -14.37
CA ASN A 321 23.00 -7.52 -13.11
C ASN A 321 22.96 -8.93 -12.53
N ASP A 322 24.13 -9.52 -12.32
CA ASP A 322 24.27 -10.89 -11.79
C ASP A 322 23.77 -11.04 -10.34
N PHE A 323 23.58 -9.91 -9.64
CA PHE A 323 23.01 -9.87 -8.30
C PHE A 323 21.50 -9.61 -8.31
N ALA A 324 20.89 -9.46 -9.49
CA ALA A 324 19.47 -9.18 -9.60
C ALA A 324 18.64 -10.38 -9.11
N PRO A 325 17.71 -10.15 -8.16
CA PRO A 325 16.90 -11.22 -7.61
C PRO A 325 15.80 -11.64 -8.59
N SER A 326 15.47 -12.93 -8.59
CA SER A 326 14.36 -13.51 -9.34
C SER A 326 13.38 -14.23 -8.42
N VAL A 327 12.14 -14.36 -8.90
CA VAL A 327 11.12 -15.16 -8.19
C VAL A 327 11.55 -16.62 -8.18
N GLY A 328 11.55 -17.22 -6.99
CA GLY A 328 12.01 -18.57 -6.72
C GLY A 328 13.44 -18.66 -6.18
N ASP A 329 14.23 -17.58 -6.24
CA ASP A 329 15.56 -17.59 -5.62
C ASP A 329 15.46 -17.84 -4.12
N TYR A 330 16.38 -18.62 -3.58
CA TYR A 330 16.46 -18.94 -2.17
C TYR A 330 16.95 -17.75 -1.35
N VAL A 331 16.46 -17.66 -0.12
CA VAL A 331 16.75 -16.58 0.82
C VAL A 331 16.94 -17.15 2.21
N ALA A 332 17.94 -16.65 2.93
CA ALA A 332 18.02 -16.78 4.38
C ALA A 332 17.60 -15.45 5.03
N VAL A 333 16.50 -15.46 5.77
CA VAL A 333 16.04 -14.28 6.53
C VAL A 333 16.56 -14.38 7.95
N ILE A 334 17.23 -13.36 8.44
CA ILE A 334 17.86 -13.35 9.75
C ILE A 334 17.20 -12.28 10.61
N TYR A 335 16.76 -12.68 11.79
CA TYR A 335 16.22 -11.78 12.80
C TYR A 335 16.57 -12.31 14.19
N ASN A 336 17.11 -11.43 15.03
CA ASN A 336 17.73 -11.81 16.30
C ASN A 336 18.72 -12.96 16.10
N ASP A 337 18.59 -14.06 16.84
CA ASP A 337 19.50 -15.20 16.83
C ASP A 337 19.00 -16.35 15.94
N SER A 338 18.09 -16.09 14.99
CA SER A 338 17.45 -17.12 14.16
C SER A 338 17.60 -16.84 12.66
N ILE A 339 17.77 -17.93 11.90
CA ILE A 339 17.87 -17.91 10.44
C ILE A 339 16.68 -18.69 9.89
N TYR A 340 15.89 -18.07 9.01
CA TYR A 340 14.69 -18.65 8.44
C TYR A 340 14.89 -18.90 6.94
N PRO A 341 14.86 -20.16 6.48
CA PRO A 341 14.93 -20.46 5.06
C PRO A 341 13.62 -20.07 4.37
N ALA A 342 13.73 -19.38 3.24
CA ALA A 342 12.60 -18.89 2.46
C ALA A 342 12.97 -18.83 0.98
N ILE A 343 12.01 -18.42 0.15
CA ILE A 343 12.26 -18.04 -1.24
C ILE A 343 11.72 -16.64 -1.53
N ILE A 344 12.11 -16.06 -2.66
CA ILE A 344 11.40 -14.92 -3.23
C ILE A 344 10.09 -15.42 -3.84
N GLY A 345 9.01 -15.27 -3.09
CA GLY A 345 7.69 -15.80 -3.46
C GLY A 345 6.85 -14.83 -4.26
N ASP A 346 7.07 -13.52 -4.08
CA ASP A 346 6.23 -12.52 -4.71
C ASP A 346 6.98 -11.24 -5.09
N THR A 347 6.28 -10.40 -5.86
CA THR A 347 6.71 -9.05 -6.18
C THR A 347 5.68 -8.01 -5.77
N GLY A 348 6.15 -7.00 -5.06
CA GLY A 348 5.32 -6.02 -4.39
C GLY A 348 5.36 -4.63 -5.03
N PRO A 349 4.82 -3.63 -4.31
CA PRO A 349 4.89 -2.23 -4.69
C PRO A 349 6.32 -1.79 -5.01
N THR A 350 6.46 -0.91 -6.01
CA THR A 350 7.77 -0.49 -6.52
C THR A 350 8.62 0.32 -5.53
N TRP A 351 8.03 0.74 -4.42
CA TRP A 351 8.59 1.71 -3.47
C TRP A 351 8.77 1.13 -2.07
N LYS A 352 8.47 -0.16 -1.84
CA LYS A 352 8.68 -0.83 -0.55
C LYS A 352 9.71 -1.94 -0.67
N ILE A 353 10.40 -2.23 0.44
CA ILE A 353 11.21 -3.43 0.60
C ILE A 353 11.02 -4.00 2.01
N GLY A 354 11.35 -5.28 2.21
CA GLY A 354 11.16 -5.95 3.49
C GLY A 354 9.72 -6.48 3.69
N GLU A 355 9.00 -6.85 2.64
CA GLU A 355 7.71 -7.52 2.81
C GLU A 355 7.91 -9.05 2.88
N ALA A 356 7.23 -9.72 3.81
CA ALA A 356 7.32 -11.18 3.96
C ALA A 356 5.97 -11.83 4.26
N SER A 357 5.89 -13.14 4.03
CA SER A 357 4.65 -13.90 4.21
C SER A 357 4.17 -13.85 5.66
N LEU A 358 2.84 -13.85 5.85
CA LEU A 358 2.23 -13.86 7.18
C LEU A 358 2.77 -14.99 8.09
N ARG A 359 3.13 -16.14 7.51
CA ARG A 359 3.77 -17.24 8.22
C ARG A 359 5.10 -16.80 8.83
N LEU A 360 5.98 -16.24 8.00
CA LEU A 360 7.28 -15.78 8.44
C LEU A 360 7.13 -14.64 9.46
N ALA A 361 6.25 -13.68 9.18
CA ALA A 361 5.95 -12.60 10.12
C ALA A 361 5.49 -13.09 11.51
N LYS A 362 4.63 -14.11 11.55
CA LYS A 362 4.16 -14.70 12.81
C LYS A 362 5.24 -15.45 13.58
N GLU A 363 6.20 -16.03 12.87
CA GLU A 363 7.37 -16.67 13.48
C GLU A 363 8.24 -15.63 14.21
N LEU A 364 8.46 -14.46 13.60
CA LEU A 364 9.21 -13.38 14.22
C LEU A 364 8.44 -12.71 15.36
N ASN A 365 7.12 -12.57 15.20
CA ASN A 365 6.24 -11.96 16.19
C ASN A 365 4.84 -12.60 16.12
N PRO A 366 4.44 -13.41 17.11
CA PRO A 366 3.14 -14.10 17.12
C PRO A 366 1.91 -13.18 17.02
N LYS A 367 2.06 -11.88 17.34
CA LYS A 367 1.00 -10.87 17.24
C LYS A 367 0.83 -10.29 15.83
N ALA A 368 1.70 -10.64 14.88
CA ALA A 368 1.60 -10.16 13.52
C ALA A 368 0.28 -10.60 12.85
N THR A 369 -0.29 -9.70 12.05
CA THR A 369 -1.50 -9.94 11.26
C THR A 369 -1.32 -9.38 9.85
N SER A 370 -2.30 -9.58 8.96
CA SER A 370 -2.32 -8.93 7.65
C SER A 370 -2.28 -7.40 7.69
N TYR A 371 -2.46 -6.80 8.88
CA TYR A 371 -2.45 -5.34 9.09
C TYR A 371 -1.47 -4.89 10.18
N SER A 372 -0.74 -5.83 10.80
CA SER A 372 0.19 -5.53 11.89
C SER A 372 1.53 -6.18 11.60
N ARG A 373 2.52 -5.33 11.37
CA ARG A 373 3.88 -5.72 11.04
C ARG A 373 4.61 -6.36 12.23
N PRO A 374 5.48 -7.35 11.98
CA PRO A 374 6.24 -8.01 13.05
C PRO A 374 7.40 -7.15 13.58
N VAL A 375 8.06 -6.38 12.70
CA VAL A 375 9.31 -5.67 12.99
C VAL A 375 9.28 -4.30 12.29
N SER A 376 9.31 -3.22 13.07
CA SER A 376 9.27 -1.84 12.55
C SER A 376 10.64 -1.15 12.55
N ASP A 377 11.66 -1.78 13.12
CA ASP A 377 13.05 -1.32 13.07
C ASP A 377 13.83 -2.04 11.97
N LEU A 378 14.94 -1.46 11.55
CA LEU A 378 15.74 -1.94 10.42
C LEU A 378 16.64 -3.12 10.81
N LYS A 379 16.07 -4.11 11.51
CA LYS A 379 16.80 -5.21 12.15
C LYS A 379 16.67 -6.55 11.44
N VAL A 380 15.96 -6.61 10.32
CA VAL A 380 15.85 -7.84 9.54
C VAL A 380 16.87 -7.83 8.41
N SER A 381 17.69 -8.86 8.35
CA SER A 381 18.66 -9.08 7.28
C SER A 381 18.14 -10.14 6.32
N TYR A 382 18.23 -9.90 5.03
CA TYR A 382 17.83 -10.84 3.98
C TYR A 382 19.06 -11.16 3.15
N VAL A 383 19.52 -12.41 3.22
CA VAL A 383 20.58 -12.93 2.36
C VAL A 383 19.92 -13.62 1.19
N VAL A 384 19.79 -12.89 0.08
CA VAL A 384 19.27 -13.45 -1.16
C VAL A 384 20.41 -14.12 -1.91
N PHE A 385 20.15 -15.29 -2.48
CA PHE A 385 21.08 -16.01 -3.35
C PHE A 385 20.60 -15.97 -4.81
N PRO A 386 20.99 -14.97 -5.61
CA PRO A 386 20.50 -14.79 -6.98
C PRO A 386 20.85 -15.98 -7.88
N GLY A 387 19.93 -16.32 -8.80
CA GLY A 387 20.14 -17.37 -9.79
C GLY A 387 20.05 -18.80 -9.23
N THR A 388 19.43 -18.97 -8.06
CA THR A 388 19.24 -20.27 -7.40
C THR A 388 17.83 -20.82 -7.57
N ALA A 389 16.93 -20.07 -8.22
CA ALA A 389 15.56 -20.49 -8.47
C ALA A 389 15.46 -21.85 -9.17
N SER A 390 14.76 -22.77 -8.52
CA SER A 390 14.37 -24.05 -9.10
C SER A 390 13.07 -23.93 -9.90
N LYS A 391 12.74 -24.98 -10.68
CA LYS A 391 11.46 -25.02 -11.41
C LYS A 391 10.29 -24.92 -10.41
N PRO A 392 9.33 -24.00 -10.60
CA PRO A 392 8.25 -23.81 -9.64
C PRO A 392 7.44 -25.08 -9.36
N ASN A 393 7.26 -25.39 -8.08
CA ASN A 393 6.46 -26.52 -7.59
C ASN A 393 5.84 -26.18 -6.22
N ALA A 394 4.96 -27.05 -5.73
CA ALA A 394 4.46 -26.95 -4.36
C ALA A 394 5.64 -26.95 -3.35
N PRO A 395 5.60 -26.11 -2.29
CA PRO A 395 6.68 -26.02 -1.33
C PRO A 395 7.06 -27.36 -0.71
N ASP A 396 8.36 -27.64 -0.70
CA ASP A 396 9.01 -28.71 0.04
C ASP A 396 9.97 -28.06 1.04
N LEU A 397 9.52 -27.95 2.29
CA LEU A 397 10.21 -27.14 3.30
C LEU A 397 11.51 -27.80 3.79
N ASP A 398 11.59 -29.13 3.71
CA ASP A 398 12.80 -29.89 4.05
C ASP A 398 13.87 -29.69 2.96
N ASP A 399 13.46 -29.72 1.68
CA ASP A 399 14.34 -29.39 0.56
C ASP A 399 14.82 -27.93 0.62
N TRP A 400 13.92 -26.97 0.89
CA TRP A 400 14.30 -25.56 1.03
C TRP A 400 15.31 -25.35 2.17
N ASN A 401 15.10 -25.99 3.32
CA ASN A 401 16.06 -25.94 4.42
C ASN A 401 17.43 -26.49 3.99
N LYS A 402 17.45 -27.66 3.33
CA LYS A 402 18.68 -28.28 2.83
C LYS A 402 19.42 -27.36 1.86
N VAL A 403 18.74 -26.83 0.84
CA VAL A 403 19.36 -25.98 -0.18
C VAL A 403 19.88 -24.67 0.42
N VAL A 404 19.10 -24.01 1.28
CA VAL A 404 19.56 -22.78 1.96
C VAL A 404 20.77 -23.07 2.85
N ASN A 405 20.79 -24.20 3.56
CA ASN A 405 21.94 -24.60 4.37
C ASN A 405 23.20 -24.84 3.51
N GLU A 406 23.05 -25.47 2.33
CA GLU A 406 24.15 -25.63 1.37
C GLU A 406 24.66 -24.29 0.86
N LEU A 407 23.76 -23.36 0.49
CA LEU A 407 24.12 -22.01 0.05
C LEU A 407 24.82 -21.18 1.15
N LEU A 408 24.40 -21.33 2.41
CA LEU A 408 25.06 -20.70 3.55
C LEU A 408 26.49 -21.23 3.73
N LYS A 409 26.73 -22.53 3.53
CA LYS A 409 28.09 -23.11 3.59
C LYS A 409 29.03 -22.53 2.53
N GLU A 410 28.50 -22.17 1.37
CA GLU A 410 29.29 -21.52 0.32
C GLU A 410 29.76 -20.10 0.70
N ILE A 411 29.17 -19.49 1.73
CA ILE A 411 29.53 -18.15 2.24
C ILE A 411 30.07 -18.16 3.68
N GLY A 412 30.76 -19.24 4.06
CA GLY A 412 31.40 -19.39 5.37
C GLY A 412 30.56 -20.12 6.42
N GLY A 413 29.35 -20.55 6.08
CA GLY A 413 28.48 -21.35 6.93
C GLY A 413 27.74 -20.54 8.00
N VAL A 414 27.07 -21.28 8.89
CA VAL A 414 26.38 -20.73 10.07
C VAL A 414 27.30 -20.83 11.27
N GLY A 415 27.36 -19.77 12.07
CA GLY A 415 28.21 -19.72 13.26
C GLY A 415 27.82 -20.72 14.35
N ASN A 416 28.78 -21.07 15.19
CA ASN A 416 28.58 -22.02 16.29
C ASN A 416 27.46 -21.57 17.24
N GLY A 417 26.55 -22.48 17.56
CA GLY A 417 25.41 -22.23 18.45
C GLY A 417 24.18 -21.66 17.77
N TYR A 418 24.26 -21.33 16.47
CA TYR A 418 23.12 -20.90 15.66
C TYR A 418 22.68 -22.03 14.73
N LEU A 419 21.36 -22.11 14.47
CA LEU A 419 20.78 -23.13 13.63
C LEU A 419 19.82 -22.50 12.61
N LEU A 420 19.78 -23.10 11.43
CA LEU A 420 18.77 -22.80 10.43
C LEU A 420 17.42 -23.38 10.88
N HIS A 421 16.39 -22.54 10.93
CA HIS A 421 15.05 -22.92 11.36
C HIS A 421 14.45 -24.00 10.45
N SER A 422 13.81 -25.00 11.07
CA SER A 422 13.07 -26.05 10.38
C SER A 422 11.58 -25.76 10.46
N TRP A 423 10.97 -25.49 9.31
CA TRP A 423 9.55 -25.18 9.25
C TRP A 423 8.69 -26.44 9.34
N GLU A 424 7.70 -26.45 10.24
CA GLU A 424 6.68 -27.50 10.24
C GLU A 424 5.79 -27.42 8.99
N ASN A 425 5.37 -28.55 8.45
CA ASN A 425 4.41 -28.51 7.35
C ASN A 425 3.03 -28.11 7.89
N TYR A 426 2.52 -26.97 7.42
CA TYR A 426 1.24 -26.40 7.86
C TYR A 426 0.03 -27.33 7.61
N PHE A 427 0.15 -28.26 6.68
CA PHE A 427 -0.93 -29.17 6.24
C PHE A 427 -0.78 -30.60 6.77
N LYS A 428 0.17 -30.86 7.69
CA LYS A 428 0.32 -32.16 8.35
C LYS A 428 -0.69 -32.36 9.47
#